data_AF-A0A1F6XVI9-F1
#
_entry.id   AF-A0A1F6XVI9-F1
#
_cell.length_a   1.000
_cell.length_b   1.000
_cell.length_c   1.000
_cell.angle_alpha   90.00
_cell.angle_beta   90.00
_cell.angle_gamma   90.00
#
_symmetry.space_group_name_H-M   'P 1'
#
loop_
_entity.id
_entity.type
_entity.pdbx_description
1 polymer ?
#
loop_
_entity_poly.entity_id
_entity_poly.type
_entity_poly.pdbx_seq_one_letter_code
_entity_poly.pdbx_strand_id
1 'polypeptide(L)'
;MTEKLQQTIQEEVIKLPKEAQEAINFLDWIKIAEEIGKKYLLNEEEINNFQLETLLVLIGVVDPEFYAINIENQVGTTKDSANKMADEAFEKIFKPIGEKIEENIKNGMKNKNPGWEQTLNFILSGGNYATLIAPTRANSASVFNQNGSEERFVNNSPLGKTNSTPVPKKMTDIKSKFVI
;
A
#
# COMPACT_ATOMS: atom_id res chain seq x y z
N MET A 1 -16.11 -12.43 15.46
CA MET A 1 -14.96 -11.48 15.57
C MET A 1 -14.74 -11.11 17.02
N THR A 2 -13.50 -11.25 17.50
CA THR A 2 -13.15 -10.95 18.90
C THR A 2 -12.98 -9.45 19.16
N GLU A 3 -13.28 -8.98 20.37
CA GLU A 3 -13.12 -7.57 20.77
C GLU A 3 -11.66 -7.09 20.62
N LYS A 4 -10.69 -7.96 20.92
CA LYS A 4 -9.26 -7.68 20.77
C LYS A 4 -8.87 -7.40 19.32
N LEU A 5 -9.40 -8.18 18.37
CA LEU A 5 -9.15 -7.96 16.95
C LEU A 5 -9.75 -6.63 16.48
N GLN A 6 -10.97 -6.32 16.91
CA GLN A 6 -11.62 -5.05 16.58
C GLN A 6 -10.84 -3.83 17.10
N GLN A 7 -10.37 -3.87 18.34
CA GLN A 7 -9.52 -2.79 18.89
C GLN A 7 -8.22 -2.64 18.09
N THR A 8 -7.58 -3.76 17.75
CA THR A 8 -6.30 -3.70 17.04
C THR A 8 -6.46 -3.16 15.60
N ILE A 9 -7.56 -3.50 14.92
CA ILE A 9 -7.90 -2.91 13.62
C ILE A 9 -7.96 -1.39 13.74
N GLN A 10 -8.70 -0.86 14.72
CA GLN A 10 -8.84 0.58 14.90
C GLN A 10 -7.48 1.25 15.19
N GLU A 11 -6.67 0.67 16.07
CA GLU A 11 -5.36 1.21 16.43
C GLU A 11 -4.38 1.27 15.25
N GLU A 12 -4.34 0.23 14.41
CA GLU A 12 -3.41 0.21 13.28
C GLU A 12 -3.91 1.05 12.10
N VAL A 13 -5.22 1.10 11.85
CA VAL A 13 -5.79 1.97 10.80
C VAL A 13 -5.56 3.45 11.12
N ILE A 14 -5.72 3.89 12.37
CA ILE A 14 -5.52 5.31 12.77
C ILE A 14 -4.09 5.81 12.49
N LYS A 15 -3.10 4.92 12.38
CA LYS A 15 -1.70 5.29 12.09
C LYS A 15 -1.42 5.53 10.62
N LEU A 16 -2.33 5.15 9.73
CA LEU A 16 -2.16 5.32 8.29
C LEU A 16 -2.35 6.79 7.88
N PRO A 17 -1.87 7.20 6.69
CA PRO A 17 -2.23 8.48 6.10
C PRO A 17 -3.74 8.63 5.94
N LYS A 18 -4.25 9.86 6.01
CA LYS A 18 -5.70 10.15 6.00
C LYS A 18 -6.40 9.57 4.78
N GLU A 19 -5.76 9.63 3.63
CA GLU A 19 -6.29 9.12 2.36
C GLU A 19 -6.50 7.59 2.41
N ALA A 20 -5.60 6.87 3.08
CA ALA A 20 -5.69 5.43 3.28
C ALA A 20 -6.74 5.07 4.35
N GLN A 21 -6.82 5.84 5.45
CA GLN A 21 -7.88 5.69 6.45
C GLN A 21 -9.27 5.83 5.83
N GLU A 22 -9.48 6.89 5.05
CA GLU A 22 -10.75 7.16 4.37
C GLU A 22 -11.11 6.04 3.38
N ALA A 23 -10.13 5.52 2.64
CA ALA A 23 -10.36 4.43 1.69
C ALA A 23 -10.68 3.09 2.37
N ILE A 24 -9.98 2.74 3.46
CA ILE A 24 -10.25 1.52 4.22
C ILE A 24 -11.63 1.61 4.90
N ASN A 25 -11.99 2.77 5.43
CA ASN A 25 -13.29 2.97 6.10
C ASN A 25 -14.48 3.13 5.13
N PHE A 26 -14.22 3.35 3.83
CA PHE A 26 -15.26 3.45 2.81
C PHE A 26 -15.94 2.09 2.54
N LEU A 27 -15.24 0.99 2.75
CA LEU A 27 -15.70 -0.37 2.48
C LEU A 27 -15.76 -1.18 3.76
N ASP A 28 -16.86 -1.90 4.00
CA ASP A 28 -16.97 -2.88 5.09
C ASP A 28 -16.22 -4.17 4.73
N TRP A 29 -14.90 -4.07 4.64
CA TRP A 29 -14.02 -5.18 4.25
C TRP A 29 -14.06 -6.32 5.27
N ILE A 30 -14.38 -6.04 6.54
CA ILE A 30 -14.51 -7.04 7.61
C ILE A 30 -15.66 -7.99 7.28
N LYS A 31 -16.82 -7.44 6.93
CA LYS A 31 -17.98 -8.23 6.53
C LYS A 31 -17.74 -8.99 5.23
N ILE A 32 -17.07 -8.36 4.25
CA ILE A 32 -16.73 -9.03 3.00
C ILE A 32 -15.79 -10.22 3.25
N ALA A 33 -14.77 -10.04 4.10
CA ALA A 33 -13.87 -11.12 4.49
C ALA A 33 -14.60 -12.25 5.24
N GLU A 34 -15.57 -11.91 6.11
CA GLU A 34 -16.44 -12.89 6.77
C GLU A 34 -17.29 -13.68 5.77
N GLU A 35 -17.90 -13.01 4.78
CA GLU A 35 -18.69 -13.65 3.72
C GLU A 35 -17.84 -14.59 2.85
N ILE A 36 -16.61 -14.18 2.52
CA ILE A 36 -15.64 -15.04 1.84
C ILE A 36 -15.32 -16.25 2.72
N GLY A 37 -14.94 -16.05 3.99
CA GLY A 37 -14.60 -17.17 4.88
C GLY A 37 -15.75 -18.18 5.04
N LYS A 38 -16.99 -17.70 5.20
CA LYS A 38 -18.19 -18.56 5.26
C LYS A 38 -18.39 -19.36 3.97
N LYS A 39 -18.15 -18.77 2.80
CA LYS A 39 -18.23 -19.45 1.50
C LYS A 39 -17.25 -20.63 1.40
N TYR A 40 -16.08 -20.53 2.04
CA TYR A 40 -15.08 -21.60 2.09
C TYR A 40 -15.21 -22.49 3.34
N LEU A 41 -16.36 -22.42 4.04
CA LEU A 41 -16.68 -23.25 5.21
C LEU A 41 -15.71 -23.07 6.39
N LEU A 42 -15.10 -21.89 6.49
CA LEU A 42 -14.24 -21.57 7.63
C LEU A 42 -15.07 -21.44 8.91
N ASN A 43 -14.49 -21.91 10.01
CA ASN A 43 -15.03 -21.68 11.34
C ASN A 43 -14.73 -20.25 11.83
N GLU A 44 -15.27 -19.86 13.00
CA GLU A 44 -15.12 -18.49 13.49
C GLU A 44 -13.65 -18.09 13.73
N GLU A 45 -12.83 -19.00 14.25
CA GLU A 45 -11.41 -18.75 14.51
C GLU A 45 -10.64 -18.55 13.20
N GLU A 46 -10.89 -19.41 12.22
CA GLU A 46 -10.29 -19.33 10.88
C GLU A 46 -10.71 -18.04 10.15
N ILE A 47 -11.97 -17.61 10.30
CA ILE A 47 -12.44 -16.32 9.78
C ILE A 47 -11.71 -15.16 10.44
N ASN A 48 -11.50 -15.20 11.76
CA ASN A 48 -10.76 -14.16 12.47
C ASN A 48 -9.29 -14.10 11.98
N ASN A 49 -8.66 -15.25 11.75
CA ASN A 49 -7.30 -15.32 11.20
C ASN A 49 -7.26 -14.77 9.75
N PHE A 50 -8.27 -15.07 8.93
CA PHE A 50 -8.38 -14.52 7.59
C PHE A 50 -8.55 -13.00 7.59
N GLN A 51 -9.40 -12.47 8.46
CA GLN A 51 -9.58 -11.02 8.66
C GLN A 51 -8.27 -10.35 9.12
N LEU A 52 -7.52 -11.01 9.99
CA LEU A 52 -6.21 -10.53 10.43
C LEU A 52 -5.20 -10.47 9.27
N GLU A 53 -5.05 -11.53 8.50
CA GLU A 53 -4.13 -11.52 7.35
C GLU A 53 -4.56 -10.50 6.29
N THR A 54 -5.87 -10.30 6.09
CA THR A 54 -6.42 -9.24 5.22
C THR A 54 -5.98 -7.85 5.72
N LEU A 55 -6.15 -7.59 7.03
CA LEU A 55 -5.72 -6.33 7.64
C LEU A 55 -4.23 -6.08 7.42
N LEU A 56 -3.38 -7.09 7.63
CA LEU A 56 -1.93 -6.95 7.52
C LEU A 56 -1.49 -6.52 6.11
N VAL A 57 -2.19 -6.97 5.07
CA VAL A 57 -1.96 -6.51 3.70
C VAL A 57 -2.50 -5.10 3.51
N LEU A 58 -3.70 -4.79 4.00
CA LEU A 58 -4.31 -3.44 3.88
C LEU A 58 -3.44 -2.34 4.50
N ILE A 59 -2.80 -2.62 5.63
CA ILE A 59 -1.91 -1.67 6.31
C ILE A 59 -0.47 -1.70 5.77
N GLY A 60 -0.17 -2.52 4.76
CA GLY A 60 1.14 -2.62 4.12
C GLY A 60 2.23 -3.29 4.95
N VAL A 61 1.86 -4.10 5.96
CA VAL A 61 2.81 -4.87 6.78
C VAL A 61 3.22 -6.16 6.09
N VAL A 62 2.30 -6.78 5.35
CA VAL A 62 2.53 -7.99 4.55
C VAL A 62 2.46 -7.62 3.08
N ASP A 63 3.46 -8.06 2.30
CA ASP A 63 3.42 -7.92 0.85
C ASP A 63 2.29 -8.78 0.27
N PRO A 64 1.46 -8.23 -0.65
CA PRO A 64 0.40 -8.98 -1.33
C PRO A 64 0.85 -10.32 -1.93
N GLU A 65 2.11 -10.46 -2.35
CA GLU A 65 2.64 -11.73 -2.89
C GLU A 65 2.63 -12.88 -1.88
N PHE A 66 2.72 -12.57 -0.58
CA PHE A 66 2.68 -13.55 0.50
C PHE A 66 1.27 -13.81 1.03
N TYR A 67 0.25 -13.10 0.54
CA TYR A 67 -1.08 -13.15 1.11
C TYR A 67 -1.70 -14.55 1.03
N ALA A 68 -1.69 -15.18 -0.14
CA ALA A 68 -2.20 -16.54 -0.30
C ALA A 68 -1.45 -17.57 0.57
N ILE A 69 -0.12 -17.44 0.68
CA ILE A 69 0.71 -18.30 1.51
C ILE A 69 0.37 -18.12 3.00
N ASN A 70 0.12 -16.89 3.43
CA ASN A 70 -0.27 -16.63 4.81
C ASN A 70 -1.67 -17.16 5.12
N ILE A 71 -2.61 -17.07 4.18
CA ILE A 71 -3.94 -17.68 4.32
C ILE A 71 -3.78 -19.20 4.50
N GLU A 72 -3.03 -19.87 3.63
CA GLU A 72 -2.77 -21.31 3.74
C GLU A 72 -2.24 -21.68 5.14
N ASN A 73 -1.22 -20.96 5.60
CA ASN A 73 -0.53 -21.28 6.85
C ASN A 73 -1.29 -20.91 8.12
N GLN A 74 -2.04 -19.80 8.14
CA GLN A 74 -2.65 -19.24 9.36
C GLN A 74 -4.14 -19.55 9.47
N VAL A 75 -4.81 -19.75 8.34
CA VAL A 75 -6.24 -20.14 8.29
C VAL A 75 -6.37 -21.67 8.25
N GLY A 76 -5.30 -22.41 7.95
CA GLY A 76 -5.31 -23.87 7.97
C GLY A 76 -6.05 -24.50 6.79
N THR A 77 -6.11 -23.79 5.65
CA THR A 77 -6.81 -24.25 4.45
C THR A 77 -5.85 -24.82 3.41
N THR A 78 -6.38 -25.46 2.37
CA THR A 78 -5.55 -25.97 1.26
C THR A 78 -5.00 -24.82 0.41
N LYS A 79 -3.84 -25.02 -0.22
CA LYS A 79 -3.26 -24.06 -1.18
C LYS A 79 -4.25 -23.57 -2.25
N ASP A 80 -5.07 -24.46 -2.80
CA ASP A 80 -6.06 -24.11 -3.82
C ASP A 80 -7.16 -23.19 -3.26
N SER A 81 -7.70 -23.53 -2.09
CA SER A 81 -8.65 -22.68 -1.38
C SER A 81 -8.05 -21.33 -1.02
N ALA A 82 -6.81 -21.31 -0.51
CA ALA A 82 -6.11 -20.09 -0.13
C ALA A 82 -5.92 -19.13 -1.32
N ASN A 83 -5.52 -19.65 -2.49
CA ASN A 83 -5.41 -18.85 -3.70
C ASN A 83 -6.76 -18.28 -4.13
N LYS A 84 -7.82 -19.10 -4.16
CA LYS A 84 -9.16 -18.63 -4.55
C LYS A 84 -9.74 -17.60 -3.59
N MET A 85 -9.48 -17.75 -2.29
CA MET A 85 -9.82 -16.77 -1.28
C MET A 85 -9.05 -15.46 -1.47
N ALA A 86 -7.75 -15.54 -1.76
CA ALA A 86 -6.92 -14.38 -2.04
C ALA A 86 -7.41 -13.61 -3.28
N ASP A 87 -7.72 -14.31 -4.36
CA ASP A 87 -8.26 -13.72 -5.60
C ASP A 87 -9.62 -13.04 -5.35
N GLU A 88 -10.50 -13.68 -4.57
CA GLU A 88 -11.80 -13.12 -4.25
C GLU A 88 -11.70 -11.88 -3.34
N ALA A 89 -10.78 -11.90 -2.38
CA ALA A 89 -10.48 -10.73 -1.56
C ALA A 89 -9.81 -9.62 -2.38
N PHE A 90 -8.97 -9.96 -3.37
CA PHE A 90 -8.38 -8.99 -4.29
C PHE A 90 -9.46 -8.21 -5.03
N GLU A 91 -10.41 -8.91 -5.65
CA GLU A 91 -11.47 -8.27 -6.41
C GLU A 91 -12.48 -7.52 -5.54
N LYS A 92 -12.84 -8.05 -4.37
CA LYS A 92 -13.91 -7.48 -3.54
C LYS A 92 -13.45 -6.47 -2.50
N ILE A 93 -12.18 -6.52 -2.08
CA ILE A 93 -11.64 -5.69 -1.00
C ILE A 93 -10.52 -4.80 -1.53
N PHE A 94 -9.41 -5.39 -1.98
CA PHE A 94 -8.20 -4.63 -2.27
C PHE A 94 -8.37 -3.69 -3.46
N LYS A 95 -9.00 -4.16 -4.54
CA LYS A 95 -9.22 -3.35 -5.74
C LYS A 95 -10.12 -2.14 -5.49
N PRO A 96 -11.33 -2.25 -4.88
CA PRO A 96 -12.15 -1.08 -4.56
C PRO A 96 -11.46 -0.08 -3.61
N ILE A 97 -10.69 -0.57 -2.64
CA ILE A 97 -9.92 0.30 -1.73
C ILE A 97 -8.79 1.01 -2.49
N GLY A 98 -8.06 0.29 -3.36
CA GLY A 98 -7.01 0.87 -4.20
C GLY A 98 -7.53 1.95 -5.14
N GLU A 99 -8.66 1.68 -5.81
CA GLU A 99 -9.37 2.66 -6.64
C GLU A 99 -9.76 3.90 -5.83
N LYS A 100 -10.22 3.71 -4.57
CA LYS A 100 -10.59 4.81 -3.69
C LYS A 100 -9.38 5.65 -3.26
N ILE A 101 -8.24 5.02 -2.97
CA ILE A 101 -6.99 5.72 -2.67
C ILE A 101 -6.56 6.56 -3.87
N GLU A 102 -6.57 5.99 -5.07
CA GLU A 102 -6.25 6.73 -6.30
C GLU A 102 -7.17 7.93 -6.52
N GLU A 103 -8.47 7.76 -6.29
CA GLU A 103 -9.46 8.83 -6.40
C GLU A 103 -9.16 9.97 -5.41
N ASN A 104 -8.90 9.61 -4.14
CA ASN A 104 -8.58 10.56 -3.08
C ASN A 104 -7.31 11.37 -3.41
N ILE A 105 -6.26 10.69 -3.90
CA ILE A 105 -5.01 11.33 -4.32
C ILE A 105 -5.25 12.26 -5.52
N LYS A 106 -5.97 11.80 -6.56
CA LYS A 106 -6.30 12.62 -7.74
C LYS A 106 -7.09 13.87 -7.33
N ASN A 107 -8.07 13.74 -6.44
CA ASN A 107 -8.86 14.87 -5.96
C ASN A 107 -8.05 15.84 -5.08
N GLY A 108 -7.12 15.33 -4.27
CA GLY A 108 -6.18 16.15 -3.51
C GLY A 108 -5.17 16.92 -4.37
N MET A 109 -4.82 16.39 -5.55
CA MET A 109 -3.89 17.02 -6.50
C MET A 109 -4.55 18.01 -7.47
N LYS A 110 -5.83 17.84 -7.83
CA LYS A 110 -6.55 18.70 -8.80
C LYS A 110 -6.53 20.21 -8.44
N ASN A 111 -6.25 20.56 -7.19
CA ASN A 111 -6.24 21.94 -6.70
C ASN A 111 -4.87 22.42 -6.20
N LYS A 112 -3.78 21.68 -6.45
CA LYS A 112 -2.43 22.03 -5.97
C LYS A 112 -1.43 22.03 -7.11
N ASN A 113 -1.02 23.22 -7.54
CA ASN A 113 0.23 23.36 -8.28
C ASN A 113 1.37 23.15 -7.28
N PRO A 114 2.27 22.17 -7.47
CA PRO A 114 3.34 21.92 -6.52
C PRO A 114 4.19 23.19 -6.35
N GLY A 115 4.44 23.56 -5.09
CA GLY A 115 5.32 24.69 -4.79
C GLY A 115 6.74 24.39 -5.28
N TRP A 116 7.52 25.42 -5.58
CA TRP A 116 8.91 25.29 -6.06
C TRP A 116 9.78 24.43 -5.12
N GLU A 117 9.52 24.46 -3.81
CA GLU A 117 10.20 23.61 -2.81
C GLU A 117 9.90 22.11 -3.01
N GLN A 118 8.66 21.76 -3.33
CA GLN A 118 8.25 20.37 -3.59
C GLN A 118 8.90 19.85 -4.87
N THR A 119 8.96 20.70 -5.90
CA THR A 119 9.67 20.41 -7.15
C THR A 119 11.16 20.19 -6.92
N LEU A 120 11.83 21.06 -6.14
CA LEU A 120 13.24 20.88 -5.81
C LEU A 120 13.49 19.60 -5.00
N ASN A 121 12.69 19.32 -3.99
CA ASN A 121 12.85 18.11 -3.17
C ASN A 121 12.64 16.83 -4.00
N PHE A 122 11.70 16.83 -4.94
CA PHE A 122 11.49 15.72 -5.87
C PHE A 122 12.69 15.53 -6.82
N ILE A 123 13.29 16.61 -7.33
CA ILE A 123 14.48 16.52 -8.18
C ILE A 123 15.68 15.99 -7.37
N LEU A 124 15.88 16.53 -6.16
CA LEU A 124 17.00 16.15 -5.29
C LEU A 124 16.90 14.71 -4.78
N SER A 125 15.69 14.14 -4.70
CA SER A 125 15.50 12.72 -4.38
C SER A 125 15.73 11.78 -5.58
N GLY A 126 16.08 12.33 -6.75
CA GLY A 126 16.28 11.57 -8.00
C GLY A 126 15.01 11.38 -8.82
N GLY A 127 13.94 12.11 -8.50
CA GLY A 127 12.70 12.12 -9.28
C GLY A 127 12.89 12.72 -10.68
N ASN A 128 12.22 12.14 -11.68
CA ASN A 128 12.26 12.63 -13.06
C ASN A 128 11.37 13.87 -13.22
N TYR A 129 11.96 15.07 -13.25
CA TYR A 129 11.24 16.35 -13.38
C TYR A 129 10.30 16.43 -14.61
N ALA A 130 10.52 15.64 -15.66
CA ALA A 130 9.65 15.61 -16.83
C ALA A 130 8.21 15.19 -16.49
N THR A 131 7.99 14.50 -15.35
CA THR A 131 6.64 14.15 -14.87
C THR A 131 5.84 15.36 -14.36
N LEU A 132 6.52 16.45 -14.03
CA LEU A 132 5.91 17.70 -13.53
C LEU A 132 5.64 18.70 -14.67
N ILE A 133 6.31 18.53 -15.81
CA ILE A 133 6.09 19.34 -17.00
C ILE A 133 5.00 18.64 -17.81
N ALA A 134 3.73 19.02 -17.63
CA ALA A 134 2.66 18.53 -18.48
C ALA A 134 3.02 18.79 -19.95
N PRO A 135 2.82 17.85 -20.89
CA PRO A 135 2.94 18.16 -22.30
C PRO A 135 1.89 19.22 -22.60
N THR A 136 2.35 20.46 -22.77
CA THR A 136 1.54 21.51 -23.34
C THR A 136 1.06 20.97 -24.68
N ARG A 137 -0.25 20.76 -24.82
CA ARG A 137 -0.86 20.54 -26.13
C ARG A 137 -0.63 21.81 -26.94
N ALA A 138 0.50 21.86 -27.62
CA ALA A 138 0.79 22.83 -28.65
C ALA A 138 1.62 22.10 -29.70
N ASN A 139 1.03 21.95 -30.88
CA ASN A 139 1.73 21.62 -32.10
C ASN A 139 3.05 22.41 -32.18
N SER A 140 4.17 21.72 -32.20
CA SER A 140 5.26 22.04 -33.11
C SER A 140 6.29 20.91 -33.09
N ALA A 141 6.47 20.34 -34.27
CA ALA A 141 7.56 19.45 -34.58
C ALA A 141 8.91 20.11 -34.28
N SER A 142 9.78 19.40 -33.55
CA SER A 142 11.23 19.38 -33.74
C SER A 142 11.75 18.21 -32.90
N VAL A 143 11.93 17.03 -33.49
CA VAL A 143 13.24 16.55 -33.96
C VAL A 143 14.36 17.06 -33.06
N PHE A 144 14.71 16.27 -32.03
CA PHE A 144 16.07 16.31 -31.49
C PHE A 144 16.67 14.91 -31.49
N ASN A 145 17.78 14.86 -32.22
CA ASN A 145 18.55 13.72 -32.67
C ASN A 145 19.36 13.17 -31.48
N GLN A 146 19.25 11.87 -31.20
CA GLN A 146 20.14 11.18 -30.26
C GLN A 146 21.47 10.91 -30.97
N ASN A 147 22.55 11.53 -30.50
CA ASN A 147 23.91 11.05 -30.74
C ASN A 147 24.85 11.55 -29.64
N GLY A 148 25.56 10.62 -29.00
CA GLY A 148 26.96 10.83 -28.60
C GLY A 148 27.27 11.14 -27.13
N SER A 149 27.62 10.07 -26.39
CA SER A 149 28.80 9.92 -25.52
C SER A 149 29.09 10.88 -24.36
N GLU A 150 29.02 10.27 -23.16
CA GLU A 150 29.90 10.40 -21.98
C GLU A 150 30.34 11.81 -21.51
N GLU A 151 29.72 12.26 -20.41
CA GLU A 151 30.41 13.14 -19.46
C GLU A 151 30.40 12.53 -18.05
N ARG A 152 31.61 12.23 -17.56
CA ARG A 152 31.90 11.83 -16.20
C ARG A 152 31.75 13.04 -15.28
N PHE A 153 30.72 13.06 -14.44
CA PHE A 153 30.64 14.00 -13.32
C PHE A 153 31.09 13.33 -12.02
N VAL A 154 32.33 13.60 -11.66
CA VAL A 154 32.87 13.42 -10.31
C VAL A 154 32.28 14.54 -9.45
N ASN A 155 31.55 14.20 -8.39
CA ASN A 155 31.22 15.16 -7.33
C ASN A 155 31.57 14.59 -5.96
N ASN A 156 32.68 15.09 -5.42
CA ASN A 156 33.03 15.05 -4.00
C ASN A 156 32.25 16.14 -3.25
N SER A 157 31.85 15.85 -1.99
CA SER A 157 31.87 16.71 -0.76
C SER A 157 30.68 16.39 0.19
N PRO A 158 30.66 16.84 1.48
CA PRO A 158 30.92 15.98 2.64
C PRO A 158 29.77 15.94 3.67
N LEU A 159 29.86 14.99 4.61
CA LEU A 159 29.28 14.93 5.97
C LEU A 159 27.99 15.72 6.33
N GLY A 160 26.96 14.95 6.70
CA GLY A 160 26.23 15.19 7.96
C GLY A 160 24.77 15.61 7.88
N LYS A 161 23.86 14.65 8.12
CA LYS A 161 22.77 14.71 9.12
C LYS A 161 22.03 13.38 9.14
N THR A 162 22.15 12.65 10.23
CA THR A 162 21.42 11.41 10.51
C THR A 162 19.96 11.74 10.78
N ASN A 163 19.11 11.67 9.76
CA ASN A 163 17.69 11.45 10.01
C ASN A 163 17.54 9.99 10.41
N SER A 164 17.29 9.74 11.69
CA SER A 164 16.93 8.41 12.18
C SER A 164 15.63 7.98 11.50
N THR A 165 15.76 7.15 10.48
CA THR A 165 14.67 6.39 9.90
C THR A 165 13.94 5.68 11.04
N PRO A 166 12.60 5.72 11.12
CA PRO A 166 11.88 4.84 12.02
C PRO A 166 12.31 3.42 11.69
N VAL A 167 12.91 2.72 12.65
CA VAL A 167 13.29 1.32 12.45
C VAL A 167 11.99 0.58 12.11
N PRO A 168 11.89 -0.07 10.94
CA PRO A 168 10.70 -0.84 10.61
C PRO A 168 10.54 -1.93 11.67
N LYS A 169 9.39 -1.94 12.36
CA LYS A 169 9.07 -3.03 13.29
C LYS A 169 9.13 -4.35 12.52
N LYS A 170 9.82 -5.34 13.07
CA LYS A 170 9.92 -6.64 12.42
C LYS A 170 8.52 -7.27 12.37
N MET A 171 8.21 -8.00 11.31
CA MET A 171 6.91 -8.68 11.12
C MET A 171 6.50 -9.53 12.34
N THR A 172 7.48 -10.13 13.03
CA THR A 172 7.30 -10.85 14.30
C THR A 172 6.75 -9.98 15.44
N ASP A 173 7.14 -8.71 15.54
CA ASP A 173 6.72 -7.78 16.61
C ASP A 173 5.27 -7.29 16.41
N ILE A 174 4.81 -7.29 15.16
CA ILE A 174 3.44 -6.94 14.82
C ILE A 174 2.58 -8.17 15.07
N LYS A 175 2.91 -9.33 14.47
CA LYS A 175 2.17 -10.58 14.68
C LYS A 175 2.10 -10.99 16.15
N SER A 176 3.14 -10.74 16.97
CA SER A 176 3.11 -11.06 18.41
C SER A 176 2.03 -10.32 19.21
N LYS A 177 1.55 -9.17 18.73
CA LYS A 177 0.41 -8.48 19.35
C LYS A 177 -0.92 -9.20 19.12
N PHE A 178 -0.99 -10.02 18.06
CA PHE A 178 -2.19 -10.71 17.64
C PHE A 178 -2.23 -12.19 18.09
N VAL A 179 -1.13 -12.72 18.62
CA VAL A 179 -1.11 -14.06 19.24
C VAL A 179 -1.97 -14.05 20.51
N ILE A 180 -2.84 -15.05 20.63
CA ILE A 180 -3.65 -15.38 21.81
C ILE A 180 -2.90 -16.44 22.61
#